data_AF-A0A258YP07-F1
#
_entry.id   AF-A0A258YP07-F1
#
_cell.length_a   1.000
_cell.length_b   1.000
_cell.length_c   1.000
_cell.angle_alpha   90.00
_cell.angle_beta   90.00
_cell.angle_gamma   90.00
#
_symmetry.space_group_name_H-M   'P 1'
#
loop_
_entity.id
_entity.type
_entity.pdbx_description
1 polymer ?
#
loop_
_entity_poly.entity_id
_entity_poly.type
_entity_poly.pdbx_seq_one_letter_code
_entity_poly.pdbx_strand_id
1 'polypeptide(L)'
;MLVLWLGCSLAACTRIPLQSITLSERIQEEGARMHQLNLLLIQQLFTEKKARVNDFIKNDYTPSIINKMTSDLEEEMDAKLELPQMMAAALPLINERQYSMQMALDSAKTKIIKQLNTDFTKYQLANNEMKRLLESAVKLNEEKKQLLNQSNWFKKKGIDYDQLAELLDRFISSSGNVGGLIVNLNKDLNKILNQ
;
A
#
# COMPACT_ATOMS: atom_id res chain seq x y z
N MET A 1 -37.40 30.52 -18.94
CA MET A 1 -37.23 30.40 -17.47
C MET A 1 -36.52 29.08 -17.16
N LEU A 2 -35.20 28.93 -17.43
CA LEU A 2 -34.43 27.72 -17.08
C LEU A 2 -32.91 27.79 -17.40
N VAL A 3 -32.20 28.91 -17.14
CA VAL A 3 -30.75 28.99 -17.44
C VAL A 3 -29.92 29.65 -16.32
N LEU A 4 -30.41 29.72 -15.08
CA LEU A 4 -29.73 30.51 -14.03
C LEU A 4 -29.33 29.75 -12.76
N TRP A 5 -29.11 28.42 -12.87
CA TRP A 5 -28.79 27.58 -11.70
C TRP A 5 -27.63 26.60 -11.91
N LEU A 6 -26.63 26.97 -12.71
CA LEU A 6 -25.41 26.16 -12.92
C LEU A 6 -24.10 26.90 -12.57
N GLY A 7 -24.16 27.90 -11.68
CA GLY A 7 -23.05 28.82 -11.43
C GLY A 7 -22.53 28.91 -9.99
N CYS A 8 -22.92 28.02 -9.07
CA CYS A 8 -22.65 28.27 -7.64
C CYS A 8 -22.02 27.13 -6.83
N SER A 9 -21.37 26.14 -7.46
CA SER A 9 -20.75 25.00 -6.75
C SER A 9 -19.21 24.95 -6.79
N LEU A 10 -18.52 25.91 -7.40
CA LEU A 10 -17.04 25.93 -7.47
C LEU A 10 -16.36 26.83 -6.42
N ALA A 11 -17.11 27.49 -5.53
CA ALA A 11 -16.57 28.38 -4.51
C ALA A 11 -16.18 27.70 -3.19
N ALA A 12 -16.15 26.36 -3.14
CA ALA A 12 -15.54 25.66 -2.02
C ALA A 12 -14.02 25.53 -2.27
N CYS A 13 -13.28 26.63 -2.19
CA CYS A 13 -11.84 26.56 -1.91
C CYS A 13 -11.68 26.05 -0.47
N THR A 14 -11.92 24.76 -0.25
CA THR A 14 -11.69 24.11 1.04
C THR A 14 -10.22 24.21 1.37
N ARG A 15 -9.89 25.05 2.35
CA ARG A 15 -8.55 25.14 2.91
C ARG A 15 -8.16 23.78 3.47
N ILE A 16 -7.05 23.22 3.00
CA ILE A 16 -6.54 21.95 3.54
C ILE A 16 -5.94 22.25 4.93
N PRO A 17 -6.47 21.63 6.01
CA PRO A 17 -5.98 21.87 7.35
C PRO A 17 -4.68 21.08 7.62
N LEU A 18 -3.84 21.59 8.53
CA LEU A 18 -2.59 20.94 9.00
C LEU A 18 -2.82 19.50 9.47
N GLN A 19 -3.97 19.24 10.10
CA GLN A 19 -4.41 17.94 10.59
C GLN A 19 -4.48 16.87 9.49
N SER A 20 -4.58 17.26 8.21
CA SER A 20 -4.57 16.33 7.08
C SER A 20 -3.25 15.58 6.95
N ILE A 21 -2.12 16.22 7.29
CA ILE A 21 -0.80 15.58 7.28
C ILE A 21 -0.74 14.51 8.37
N THR A 22 -1.16 14.84 9.60
CA THR A 22 -1.22 13.90 10.72
C THR A 22 -2.17 12.73 10.43
N LEU A 23 -3.33 12.98 9.83
CA LEU A 23 -4.23 11.90 9.41
C LEU A 23 -3.57 11.00 8.36
N SER A 24 -2.87 11.59 7.38
CA SER A 24 -2.12 10.82 6.37
C SER A 24 -1.05 9.94 7.00
N GLU A 25 -0.35 10.40 8.04
CA GLU A 25 0.62 9.59 8.78
C GLU A 25 -0.04 8.42 9.49
N ARG A 26 -1.19 8.64 10.15
CA ARG A 26 -1.96 7.57 10.78
C ARG A 26 -2.44 6.52 9.78
N ILE A 27 -2.86 6.94 8.59
CA ILE A 27 -3.25 6.02 7.50
C ILE A 27 -2.05 5.19 7.03
N GLN A 28 -0.85 5.79 6.95
CA GLN A 28 0.37 5.05 6.62
C GLN A 28 0.72 4.02 7.69
N GLU A 29 0.67 4.40 8.97
CA GLU A 29 0.89 3.51 10.12
C GLU A 29 -0.08 2.32 10.10
N GLU A 30 -1.38 2.58 9.92
CA GLU A 30 -2.39 1.53 9.86
C GLU A 30 -2.22 0.63 8.64
N GLY A 31 -1.86 1.20 7.48
CA GLY A 31 -1.54 0.44 6.28
C GLY A 31 -0.36 -0.52 6.50
N ALA A 32 0.69 -0.09 7.21
CA ALA A 32 1.82 -0.93 7.57
C ALA A 32 1.42 -2.07 8.53
N ARG A 33 0.59 -1.76 9.55
CA ARG A 33 0.03 -2.78 10.45
C ARG A 33 -0.80 -3.82 9.70
N MET A 34 -1.68 -3.37 8.81
CA MET A 34 -2.54 -4.25 7.99
C MET A 34 -1.71 -5.13 7.05
N HIS A 35 -0.65 -4.60 6.44
CA HIS A 35 0.25 -5.40 5.61
C HIS A 35 0.91 -6.52 6.43
N GLN A 36 1.36 -6.23 7.64
CA GLN A 36 1.95 -7.24 8.52
C GLN A 36 0.93 -8.31 8.94
N LEU A 37 -0.31 -7.93 9.25
CA LEU A 37 -1.39 -8.87 9.55
C LEU A 37 -1.69 -9.80 8.36
N ASN A 38 -1.67 -9.26 7.14
CA ASN A 38 -1.87 -10.05 5.93
C ASN A 38 -0.74 -11.06 5.72
N LEU A 39 0.52 -10.69 5.99
CA LEU A 39 1.65 -11.62 5.92
C LEU A 39 1.50 -12.77 6.94
N LEU A 40 1.11 -12.46 8.17
CA LEU A 40 0.84 -13.46 9.21
C LEU A 40 -0.32 -14.38 8.83
N LEU A 41 -1.40 -13.83 8.28
CA LEU A 41 -2.53 -14.61 7.80
C LEU A 41 -2.13 -15.58 6.69
N ILE A 42 -1.36 -15.12 5.70
CA ILE A 42 -0.85 -15.98 4.62
C ILE A 42 0.04 -17.09 5.20
N GLN A 43 0.92 -16.76 6.14
CA GLN A 43 1.74 -17.75 6.83
C GLN A 43 0.87 -18.83 7.48
N GLN A 44 -0.11 -18.43 8.30
CA GLN A 44 -1.00 -19.37 8.98
C GLN A 44 -1.81 -20.22 7.98
N LEU A 45 -2.42 -19.59 6.98
CA LEU A 45 -3.23 -20.26 5.98
C LEU A 45 -2.45 -21.36 5.25
N PHE A 46 -1.20 -21.10 4.88
CA PHE A 46 -0.38 -22.08 4.19
C PHE A 46 0.17 -23.16 5.13
N THR A 47 0.44 -22.85 6.39
CA THR A 47 0.70 -23.88 7.42
C THR A 47 -0.48 -24.86 7.51
N GLU A 48 -1.70 -24.35 7.64
CA GLU A 48 -2.92 -25.17 7.70
C GLU A 48 -3.16 -25.98 6.42
N LYS A 49 -2.86 -25.41 5.24
CA LYS A 49 -2.96 -26.14 3.97
C LYS A 49 -1.95 -27.29 3.90
N LYS A 50 -0.71 -27.10 4.38
CA LYS A 50 0.29 -28.17 4.43
C LYS A 50 -0.10 -29.27 5.42
N ALA A 51 -0.66 -28.91 6.58
CA ALA A 51 -1.22 -29.86 7.52
C ALA A 51 -2.33 -30.72 6.86
N ARG A 52 -3.27 -30.08 6.16
CA ARG A 52 -4.32 -30.79 5.41
C ARG A 52 -3.79 -31.71 4.31
N VAL A 53 -2.69 -31.33 3.63
CA VAL A 53 -2.02 -32.24 2.67
C VAL A 53 -1.48 -33.48 3.39
N ASN A 54 -0.88 -33.33 4.57
CA ASN A 54 -0.40 -34.46 5.34
C ASN A 54 -1.54 -35.38 5.78
N ASP A 55 -2.64 -34.79 6.25
CA ASP A 55 -3.82 -35.53 6.64
C ASP A 55 -4.43 -36.30 5.46
N PHE A 56 -4.55 -35.65 4.30
CA PHE A 56 -5.01 -36.30 3.07
C PHE A 56 -4.10 -37.46 2.66
N ILE A 57 -2.78 -37.27 2.69
CA ILE A 57 -1.82 -38.31 2.32
C ILE A 57 -1.95 -39.52 3.25
N LYS A 58 -2.07 -39.27 4.56
CA LYS A 58 -2.14 -40.31 5.58
C LYS A 58 -3.48 -41.05 5.59
N ASN A 59 -4.59 -40.31 5.52
CA ASN A 59 -5.91 -40.85 5.82
C ASN A 59 -6.71 -41.25 4.58
N ASP A 60 -6.40 -40.68 3.41
CA ASP A 60 -7.14 -40.94 2.18
C ASP A 60 -6.26 -41.57 1.10
N TYR A 61 -5.17 -40.90 0.74
CA TYR A 61 -4.33 -41.30 -0.40
C TYR A 61 -3.62 -42.62 -0.16
N THR A 62 -2.94 -42.77 0.99
CA THR A 62 -2.18 -44.01 1.31
C THR A 62 -3.11 -45.22 1.46
N PRO A 63 -4.24 -45.13 2.19
CA PRO A 63 -5.23 -46.21 2.21
C PRO A 63 -5.80 -46.56 0.83
N SER A 64 -6.02 -45.57 -0.05
CA SER A 64 -6.49 -45.86 -1.41
C SER A 64 -5.49 -46.68 -2.23
N ILE A 65 -4.18 -46.44 -2.04
CA ILE A 65 -3.13 -47.23 -2.67
C ILE A 65 -3.09 -48.64 -2.10
N ILE A 66 -3.17 -48.79 -0.78
CA ILE A 66 -3.19 -50.11 -0.12
C ILE A 66 -4.39 -50.93 -0.59
N ASN A 67 -5.58 -50.32 -0.66
CA ASN A 67 -6.79 -50.99 -1.14
C ASN A 67 -6.64 -51.46 -2.59
N LYS A 68 -6.04 -50.62 -3.44
CA LYS A 68 -5.75 -50.99 -4.82
C LYS A 68 -4.75 -52.15 -4.91
N MET A 69 -3.64 -52.07 -4.18
CA MET A 69 -2.66 -53.16 -4.13
C MET A 69 -3.29 -54.47 -3.65
N THR A 70 -4.15 -54.42 -2.64
CA THR A 70 -4.84 -55.59 -2.12
C THR A 70 -5.79 -56.20 -3.15
N SER A 71 -6.47 -55.35 -3.95
CA SER A 71 -7.35 -55.80 -5.03
C SER A 71 -6.60 -56.35 -6.24
N ASP A 72 -5.34 -55.95 -6.44
CA ASP A 72 -4.51 -56.37 -7.57
C ASP A 72 -3.74 -57.68 -7.27
N LEU A 73 -3.82 -58.21 -6.04
CA LEU A 73 -3.23 -59.51 -5.67
C LEU A 73 -4.04 -60.68 -6.24
N GLU A 74 -3.34 -61.65 -6.81
CA GLU A 74 -3.96 -62.92 -7.24
C GLU A 74 -4.35 -63.77 -6.01
N GLU A 75 -5.43 -64.55 -6.10
CA GLU A 75 -5.97 -65.34 -4.97
C GLU A 75 -4.96 -66.33 -4.36
N GLU A 76 -3.93 -66.71 -5.12
CA GLU A 76 -2.89 -67.66 -4.72
C GLU A 76 -1.70 -67.01 -3.98
N MET A 77 -1.62 -65.67 -3.96
CA MET A 77 -0.50 -64.92 -3.36
C MET A 77 -0.68 -64.72 -1.85
N ASP A 78 0.39 -64.91 -1.07
CA ASP A 78 0.38 -64.59 0.36
C ASP A 78 0.44 -63.07 0.58
N ALA A 79 -0.72 -62.47 0.84
CA ALA A 79 -0.86 -61.05 1.12
C ALA A 79 0.06 -60.56 2.27
N LYS A 80 0.42 -61.42 3.24
CA LYS A 80 1.35 -61.03 4.32
C LYS A 80 2.79 -60.87 3.84
N LEU A 81 3.17 -61.54 2.77
CA LEU A 81 4.52 -61.47 2.21
C LEU A 81 4.63 -60.38 1.13
N GLU A 82 3.58 -60.24 0.31
CA GLU A 82 3.58 -59.41 -0.90
C GLU A 82 3.25 -57.94 -0.61
N LEU A 83 2.23 -57.66 0.23
CA LEU A 83 1.85 -56.27 0.56
C LEU A 83 2.99 -55.44 1.16
N PRO A 84 3.82 -55.96 2.09
CA PRO A 84 4.96 -55.20 2.59
C PRO A 84 5.99 -54.85 1.52
N GLN A 85 6.24 -55.74 0.56
CA GLN A 85 7.19 -55.49 -0.54
C GLN A 85 6.65 -54.45 -1.53
N MET A 86 5.38 -54.59 -1.93
CA MET A 86 4.68 -53.61 -2.75
C MET A 86 4.66 -52.24 -2.06
N MET A 87 4.44 -52.22 -0.76
CA MET A 87 4.43 -50.98 0.02
C MET A 87 5.83 -50.36 0.13
N ALA A 88 6.88 -51.17 0.30
CA ALA A 88 8.25 -50.67 0.26
C ALA A 88 8.59 -49.97 -1.07
N ALA A 89 8.07 -50.47 -2.19
CA ALA A 89 8.25 -49.85 -3.51
C ALA A 89 7.39 -48.59 -3.70
N ALA A 90 6.19 -48.52 -3.11
CA ALA A 90 5.28 -47.40 -3.29
C ALA A 90 5.48 -46.24 -2.30
N LEU A 91 6.03 -46.49 -1.10
CA LEU A 91 6.31 -45.45 -0.11
C LEU A 91 7.16 -44.30 -0.67
N PRO A 92 8.24 -44.53 -1.46
CA PRO A 92 8.96 -43.45 -2.13
C PRO A 92 8.07 -42.57 -3.02
N LEU A 93 7.17 -43.18 -3.80
CA LEU A 93 6.25 -42.46 -4.70
C LEU A 93 5.19 -41.67 -3.92
N ILE A 94 4.69 -42.22 -2.80
CA ILE A 94 3.77 -41.52 -1.90
C ILE A 94 4.46 -40.30 -1.29
N ASN A 95 5.69 -40.45 -0.79
CA ASN A 95 6.47 -39.37 -0.23
C ASN A 95 6.80 -38.29 -1.28
N GLU A 96 7.16 -38.69 -2.51
CA GLU A 96 7.37 -37.76 -3.62
C GLU A 96 6.10 -36.97 -3.93
N ARG A 97 4.94 -37.64 -3.95
CA ARG A 97 3.65 -36.99 -4.19
C ARG A 97 3.32 -35.98 -3.10
N GLN A 98 3.50 -36.35 -1.83
CA GLN A 98 3.32 -35.44 -0.68
C GLN A 98 4.25 -34.22 -0.80
N TYR A 99 5.53 -34.46 -1.09
CA TYR A 99 6.52 -33.41 -1.26
C TYR A 99 6.15 -32.47 -2.40
N SER A 100 5.74 -33.00 -3.56
CA SER A 100 5.29 -32.22 -4.71
C SER A 100 4.10 -31.31 -4.38
N MET A 101 3.10 -31.83 -3.66
CA MET A 101 1.95 -31.05 -3.21
C MET A 101 2.36 -29.91 -2.25
N GLN A 102 3.26 -30.20 -1.30
CA GLN A 102 3.78 -29.18 -0.39
C GLN A 102 4.61 -28.12 -1.12
N MET A 103 5.43 -28.51 -2.09
CA MET A 103 6.21 -27.60 -2.92
C MET A 103 5.33 -26.68 -3.76
N ALA A 104 4.21 -27.19 -4.29
CA ALA A 104 3.23 -26.37 -4.98
C ALA A 104 2.61 -25.31 -4.06
N LEU A 105 2.32 -25.68 -2.81
CA LEU A 105 1.84 -24.74 -1.79
C LEU A 105 2.90 -23.68 -1.44
N ASP A 106 4.15 -24.07 -1.26
CA ASP A 106 5.25 -23.14 -0.95
C ASP A 106 5.51 -22.16 -2.12
N SER A 107 5.42 -22.64 -3.36
CA SER A 107 5.50 -21.81 -4.56
C SER A 107 4.36 -20.79 -4.64
N ALA A 108 3.12 -21.23 -4.40
CA ALA A 108 1.96 -20.35 -4.38
C ALA A 108 2.06 -19.30 -3.27
N LYS A 109 2.46 -19.69 -2.07
CA LYS A 109 2.70 -18.77 -0.94
C LYS A 109 3.72 -17.69 -1.31
N THR A 110 4.85 -18.09 -1.90
CA THR A 110 5.92 -17.17 -2.30
C THR A 110 5.42 -16.16 -3.33
N LYS A 111 4.63 -16.61 -4.31
CA LYS A 111 4.02 -15.71 -5.31
C LYS A 111 3.08 -14.69 -4.67
N ILE A 112 2.22 -15.11 -3.74
CA ILE A 112 1.27 -14.23 -3.05
C ILE A 112 2.02 -13.22 -2.17
N ILE A 113 3.01 -13.65 -1.39
CA ILE A 113 3.82 -12.74 -0.57
C ILE A 113 4.54 -11.72 -1.44
N LYS A 114 5.13 -12.14 -2.56
CA LYS A 114 5.79 -11.24 -3.51
C LYS A 114 4.82 -10.19 -4.06
N GLN A 115 3.61 -10.60 -4.43
CA GLN A 115 2.57 -9.68 -4.90
C GLN A 115 2.16 -8.70 -3.80
N LEU A 116 1.89 -9.22 -2.59
CA LEU A 116 1.50 -8.39 -1.44
C LEU A 116 2.54 -7.33 -1.09
N ASN A 117 3.83 -7.69 -1.12
CA ASN A 117 4.93 -6.76 -0.89
C ASN A 117 5.02 -5.71 -2.01
N THR A 118 4.85 -6.14 -3.26
CA THR A 118 4.86 -5.23 -4.42
C THR A 118 3.74 -4.19 -4.31
N ASP A 119 2.54 -4.63 -3.96
CA ASP A 119 1.38 -3.74 -3.82
C ASP A 119 1.52 -2.83 -2.59
N PHE A 120 2.08 -3.33 -1.50
CA PHE A 120 2.38 -2.50 -0.33
C PHE A 120 3.44 -1.43 -0.63
N THR A 121 4.48 -1.72 -1.40
CA THR A 121 5.45 -0.70 -1.84
C THR A 121 4.77 0.38 -2.67
N LYS A 122 3.87 0.02 -3.60
CA LYS A 122 3.10 1.00 -4.37
C LYS A 122 2.20 1.85 -3.48
N TYR A 123 1.53 1.23 -2.52
CA TYR A 123 0.73 1.91 -1.50
C TYR A 123 1.57 2.92 -0.70
N GLN A 124 2.77 2.55 -0.25
CA GLN A 124 3.67 3.45 0.46
C GLN A 124 4.11 4.63 -0.40
N LEU A 125 4.50 4.38 -1.67
CA LEU A 125 4.88 5.43 -2.60
C LEU A 125 3.74 6.43 -2.83
N ALA A 126 2.52 5.93 -3.08
CA ALA A 126 1.35 6.77 -3.29
C ALA A 126 1.02 7.62 -2.05
N ASN A 127 1.08 7.04 -0.84
CA ASN A 127 0.83 7.79 0.39
C ASN A 127 1.92 8.81 0.72
N ASN A 128 3.18 8.52 0.40
CA ASN A 128 4.27 9.48 0.56
C ASN A 128 4.09 10.68 -0.37
N GLU A 129 3.72 10.43 -1.63
CA GLU A 129 3.45 11.51 -2.58
C GLU A 129 2.21 12.33 -2.17
N MET A 130 1.14 11.66 -1.73
CA MET A 130 -0.04 12.33 -1.16
C MET A 130 0.33 13.22 0.03
N LYS A 131 1.15 12.71 0.97
CA LYS A 131 1.63 13.49 2.11
C LYS A 131 2.42 14.72 1.65
N ARG A 132 3.32 14.58 0.67
CA ARG A 132 4.09 15.70 0.09
C ARG A 132 3.20 16.77 -0.54
N LEU A 133 2.12 16.35 -1.23
CA LEU A 133 1.12 17.25 -1.79
C LEU A 133 0.34 17.98 -0.69
N LEU A 134 -0.06 17.26 0.37
CA LEU A 134 -0.73 17.86 1.53
C LEU A 134 0.16 18.88 2.25
N GLU A 135 1.43 18.55 2.49
CA GLU A 135 2.42 19.47 3.06
C GLU A 135 2.59 20.73 2.22
N SER A 136 2.67 20.57 0.89
CA SER A 136 2.80 21.70 -0.05
C SER A 136 1.55 22.59 -0.04
N ALA A 137 0.36 21.98 -0.06
CA ALA A 137 -0.90 22.72 -0.05
C ALA A 137 -1.16 23.45 1.29
N VAL A 138 -0.78 22.84 2.41
CA VAL A 138 -0.86 23.46 3.74
C VAL A 138 0.10 24.65 3.83
N LYS A 139 1.35 24.52 3.36
CA LYS A 139 2.32 25.63 3.31
C LYS A 139 1.81 26.79 2.46
N LEU A 140 1.32 26.51 1.26
CA LEU A 140 0.73 27.51 0.38
C LEU A 140 -0.43 28.26 1.05
N ASN A 141 -1.29 27.53 1.77
CA ASN A 141 -2.42 28.14 2.47
C ASN A 141 -1.97 29.05 3.64
N GLU A 142 -0.93 28.66 4.39
CA GLU A 142 -0.38 29.49 5.46
C GLU A 142 0.33 30.74 4.89
N GLU A 143 1.08 30.61 3.80
CA GLU A 143 1.72 31.73 3.12
C GLU A 143 0.69 32.71 2.55
N LYS A 144 -0.38 32.21 1.90
CA LYS A 144 -1.49 33.06 1.45
C LYS A 144 -2.11 33.84 2.62
N LYS A 145 -2.25 33.22 3.79
CA LYS A 145 -2.77 33.88 5.00
C LYS A 145 -1.80 34.95 5.51
N GLN A 146 -0.50 34.68 5.51
CA GLN A 146 0.53 35.66 5.88
C GLN A 146 0.53 36.86 4.92
N LEU A 147 0.49 36.63 3.60
CA LEU A 147 0.43 37.69 2.59
C LEU A 147 -0.84 38.52 2.70
N LEU A 148 -2.01 37.91 2.94
CA LEU A 148 -3.25 38.66 3.18
C LEU A 148 -3.17 39.51 4.45
N ASN A 149 -2.57 38.99 5.51
CA ASN A 149 -2.34 39.74 6.74
C ASN A 149 -1.36 40.91 6.53
N GLN A 150 -0.29 40.70 5.77
CA GLN A 150 0.67 41.75 5.40
C GLN A 150 0.05 42.79 4.45
N SER A 151 -0.75 42.37 3.46
CA SER A 151 -1.52 43.26 2.58
C SER A 151 -2.49 44.14 3.37
N ASN A 152 -3.20 43.57 4.35
CA ASN A 152 -4.03 44.35 5.27
C ASN A 152 -3.21 45.36 6.10
N TRP A 153 -1.97 45.01 6.47
CA TRP A 153 -1.03 45.92 7.12
C TRP A 153 -0.54 47.03 6.17
N PHE A 154 -0.21 46.72 4.92
CA PHE A 154 0.18 47.68 3.88
C PHE A 154 -0.97 48.67 3.57
N LYS A 155 -2.21 48.17 3.48
CA LYS A 155 -3.42 48.99 3.34
C LYS A 155 -3.61 49.97 4.50
N LYS A 156 -3.23 49.57 5.72
CA LYS A 156 -3.31 50.41 6.92
C LYS A 156 -2.17 51.43 7.02
N LYS A 157 -1.06 51.22 6.28
CA LYS A 157 0.14 52.07 6.26
C LYS A 157 0.28 52.95 5.01
N GLY A 158 -0.59 52.82 4.02
CA GLY A 158 -0.61 53.68 2.83
C GLY A 158 0.51 53.43 1.82
N ILE A 159 1.00 52.18 1.71
CA ILE A 159 2.10 51.81 0.82
C ILE A 159 1.58 51.35 -0.56
N ASP A 160 2.36 51.66 -1.59
CA ASP A 160 2.04 51.63 -3.03
C ASP A 160 1.70 50.23 -3.59
N TYR A 161 0.65 50.16 -4.40
CA TYR A 161 0.01 48.91 -4.87
C TYR A 161 0.78 48.22 -6.01
N ASP A 162 1.65 48.94 -6.70
CA ASP A 162 2.41 48.42 -7.84
C ASP A 162 3.51 47.43 -7.41
N GLN A 163 4.15 47.67 -6.26
CA GLN A 163 5.13 46.73 -5.70
C GLN A 163 4.48 45.43 -5.22
N LEU A 164 3.24 45.50 -4.75
CA LEU A 164 2.47 44.32 -4.34
C LEU A 164 2.06 43.48 -5.56
N ALA A 165 1.68 44.12 -6.66
CA ALA A 165 1.33 43.46 -7.91
C ALA A 165 2.53 42.71 -8.52
N GLU A 166 3.71 43.34 -8.52
CA GLU A 166 4.93 42.71 -9.05
C GLU A 166 5.39 41.50 -8.21
N LEU A 167 5.21 41.58 -6.88
CA LEU A 167 5.50 40.47 -5.95
C LEU A 167 4.53 39.29 -6.15
N LEU A 168 3.26 39.60 -6.41
CA LEU A 168 2.21 38.61 -6.68
C LEU A 168 2.42 37.93 -8.04
N ASP A 169 2.79 38.69 -9.08
CA ASP A 169 3.08 38.15 -10.42
C ASP A 169 4.32 37.25 -10.42
N ARG A 170 5.38 37.63 -9.70
CA ARG A 170 6.57 36.77 -9.54
C ARG A 170 6.26 35.49 -8.75
N PHE A 171 5.36 35.55 -7.78
CA PHE A 171 4.91 34.37 -7.03
C PHE A 171 4.07 33.42 -7.89
N ILE A 172 3.11 33.96 -8.65
CA ILE A 172 2.25 33.19 -9.55
C ILE A 172 3.07 32.55 -10.68
N SER A 173 3.99 33.30 -11.31
CA SER A 173 4.86 32.80 -12.39
C SER A 173 5.87 31.74 -11.93
N SER A 174 6.17 31.66 -10.63
CA SER A 174 7.23 30.78 -10.08
C SER A 174 6.69 29.56 -9.30
N SER A 175 5.37 29.48 -9.12
CA SER A 175 4.63 28.36 -8.52
C SER A 175 4.80 26.99 -9.23
N GLY A 176 5.48 26.94 -10.38
CA GLY A 176 5.88 25.70 -11.05
C GLY A 176 7.03 24.94 -10.38
N ASN A 177 7.77 25.52 -9.42
CA ASN A 177 8.94 24.90 -8.79
C ASN A 177 9.03 25.20 -7.27
N VAL A 178 8.04 24.71 -6.52
CA VAL A 178 7.62 25.20 -5.18
C VAL A 178 8.67 25.08 -4.04
N GLY A 179 9.70 24.25 -4.16
CA GLY A 179 10.62 23.99 -3.02
C GLY A 179 11.67 25.07 -2.76
N GLY A 180 12.24 25.69 -3.82
CA GLY A 180 13.40 26.58 -3.71
C GLY A 180 13.07 28.07 -3.56
N LEU A 181 11.83 28.47 -3.82
CA LEU A 181 11.46 29.87 -4.04
C LEU A 181 10.82 30.54 -2.82
N ILE A 182 10.25 29.77 -1.90
CA ILE A 182 9.67 30.25 -0.63
C ILE A 182 10.73 30.95 0.24
N VAL A 183 11.97 30.43 0.24
CA VAL A 183 13.09 31.00 1.00
C VAL A 183 13.48 32.38 0.46
N ASN A 184 13.39 32.57 -0.86
CA ASN A 184 13.75 33.83 -1.50
C ASN A 184 12.67 34.91 -1.30
N LEU A 185 11.39 34.54 -1.32
CA LEU A 185 10.28 35.46 -1.07
C LEU A 185 10.36 36.08 0.34
N ASN A 186 10.61 35.26 1.36
CA ASN A 186 10.76 35.74 2.73
C ASN A 186 11.99 36.65 2.88
N LYS A 187 13.06 36.37 2.14
CA LYS A 187 14.27 37.21 2.13
C LYS A 187 14.04 38.57 1.48
N ASP A 188 13.28 38.63 0.40
CA ASP A 188 13.00 39.89 -0.31
C ASP A 188 11.95 40.75 0.40
N LEU A 189 10.94 40.14 1.03
CA LEU A 189 10.00 40.86 1.92
C LEU A 189 10.72 41.53 3.10
N ASN A 190 11.70 40.85 3.71
CA ASN A 190 12.49 41.42 4.79
C ASN A 190 13.38 42.59 4.34
N LYS A 191 13.79 42.66 3.08
CA LYS A 191 14.54 43.81 2.56
C LYS A 191 13.66 45.05 2.41
N ILE A 192 12.44 44.87 1.91
CA ILE A 192 11.49 45.97 1.69
C ILE A 192 10.98 46.53 3.02
N LEU A 193 10.75 45.68 4.03
CA LEU A 193 10.27 46.11 5.34
C LEU A 193 11.31 46.81 6.21
N ASN A 194 12.60 46.72 5.86
CA ASN A 194 13.72 47.33 6.60
C ASN A 194 14.36 48.52 5.84
N GLN A 195 13.71 49.02 4.79
CA GLN A 195 13.98 50.34 4.19
C GLN A 195 13.02 51.37 4.79
#